data_AF-A0A7Y5D2D2-F1
#
_entry.id   AF-A0A7Y5D2D2-F1
#
_cell.length_a   1.000
_cell.length_b   1.000
_cell.length_c   1.000
_cell.angle_alpha   90.00
_cell.angle_beta   90.00
_cell.angle_gamma   90.00
#
_symmetry.space_group_name_H-M   'P 1'
#
loop_
_entity.id
_entity.type
_entity.pdbx_description
1 polymer ?
#
loop_
_entity_poly.entity_id
_entity_poly.type
_entity_poly.pdbx_seq_one_letter_code
_entity_poly.pdbx_strand_id
1 'polypeptide(L)' 'MENKKVSKKALRSLLKDSLQESIGHLELPKPNKKVKRIIDRTTKKMALEFSYLLKKEFKRSRPKKAKVEESSQAAA' A
#
# COMPACT_ATOMS: atom_id res chain seq x y z
N MET A 1 13.46 -8.77 11.28
CA MET A 1 12.79 -7.78 10.39
C MET A 1 11.42 -7.49 10.98
N GLU A 2 11.24 -6.35 11.64
CA GLU A 2 9.93 -5.95 12.18
C GLU A 2 8.88 -5.99 11.07
N ASN A 3 7.78 -6.71 11.32
CA ASN A 3 6.59 -6.69 10.46
C ASN A 3 5.92 -5.32 10.60
N LYS A 4 6.53 -4.26 10.05
CA LYS A 4 5.93 -2.93 9.95
C LYS A 4 4.71 -3.08 9.05
N LYS A 5 3.53 -3.20 9.65
CA LYS A 5 2.24 -3.15 8.97
C LYS A 5 2.19 -1.84 8.18
N VAL A 6 2.53 -1.89 6.89
CA VAL A 6 2.47 -0.72 6.04
C VAL A 6 0.99 -0.34 5.89
N SER A 7 0.60 0.77 6.53
CA SER A 7 -0.79 1.22 6.48
C SER A 7 -1.11 1.75 5.07
N LYS A 8 -2.33 1.51 4.59
CA LYS A 8 -2.80 2.05 3.31
C LYS A 8 -2.70 3.59 3.26
N LYS A 9 -2.83 4.26 4.42
CA LYS A 9 -2.69 5.72 4.55
C LYS A 9 -1.24 6.15 4.31
N ALA A 10 -0.27 5.44 4.87
CA ALA A 10 1.15 5.71 4.63
C ALA A 10 1.52 5.52 3.16
N LEU A 11 1.09 4.42 2.53
CA LEU A 11 1.29 4.20 1.08
C LEU A 11 0.67 5.32 0.25
N ARG A 12 -0.54 5.76 0.60
CA ARG A 12 -1.20 6.84 -0.12
C ARG A 12 -0.44 8.17 0.00
N SER A 13 0.07 8.52 1.19
CA SER A 13 0.85 9.75 1.36
C SER A 13 2.12 9.70 0.52
N LEU A 14 2.90 8.63 0.68
CA LEU A 14 4.15 8.43 -0.04
C LEU A 14 3.98 8.55 -1.55
N LEU A 15 2.98 7.85 -2.10
CA LEU A 15 2.69 7.89 -3.54
C LEU A 15 2.20 9.26 -4.00
N LYS A 16 1.48 10.00 -3.14
CA LYS A 16 1.03 11.36 -3.45
C LYS A 16 2.20 12.30 -3.56
N ASP A 17 3.08 12.27 -2.56
CA ASP A 17 4.21 13.18 -2.41
C ASP A 17 5.17 12.96 -3.59
N SER A 18 5.50 11.69 -3.89
CA SER A 18 6.32 11.32 -5.06
C SER A 18 5.70 11.76 -6.39
N LEU A 19 4.39 11.56 -6.59
CA LEU A 19 3.72 12.02 -7.82
C LEU A 19 3.75 13.54 -7.95
N GLN A 20 3.55 14.26 -6.85
CA GLN A 20 3.58 15.72 -6.86
C GLN A 20 4.97 16.27 -7.16
N GLU A 21 6.01 15.65 -6.61
CA GLU A 21 7.40 15.99 -6.88
C GLU A 21 7.75 15.76 -8.36
N SER A 22 7.48 14.56 -8.89
CA SER A 22 7.73 14.23 -10.30
C SER A 22 7.00 15.17 -11.26
N ILE A 23 5.76 15.56 -10.94
CA ILE A 23 5.00 16.52 -11.76
C ILE A 23 5.53 17.95 -11.60
N GLY A 24 5.99 18.32 -10.40
CA GLY A 24 6.55 19.64 -10.11
C GLY A 24 7.81 19.94 -10.93
N HIS A 25 8.60 18.93 -11.26
CA HIS A 25 9.79 19.07 -12.11
C HIS A 25 9.50 19.31 -13.60
N LEU A 26 8.26 19.16 -14.06
CA LEU A 26 7.90 19.27 -15.49
C LEU A 26 7.65 20.72 -15.95
N GLU A 27 8.00 21.73 -15.15
CA GLU A 27 7.77 23.16 -15.42
C GLU A 27 6.33 23.49 -15.86
N LEU A 28 5.36 22.70 -15.39
CA LEU A 28 3.96 22.85 -15.77
C LEU A 28 3.32 24.05 -15.06
N PRO A 29 2.32 24.68 -15.68
CA PRO A 29 1.51 25.71 -15.02
C PRO A 29 0.87 25.17 -13.74
N LYS A 30 0.68 26.06 -12.75
CA LYS A 30 0.16 25.70 -11.42
C LYS A 30 -1.09 24.81 -11.55
N PRO A 31 -1.12 23.64 -10.89
CA PRO A 31 -2.19 22.68 -11.06
C PRO A 31 -3.53 23.25 -10.57
N ASN A 32 -4.51 23.27 -11.47
CA ASN A 32 -5.87 23.69 -11.15
C ASN A 32 -6.60 22.64 -10.26
N LYS A 33 -7.80 22.97 -9.77
CA LYS A 33 -8.59 22.07 -8.90
C LYS A 33 -8.88 20.71 -9.55
N LYS A 34 -9.04 20.63 -10.89
CA LYS A 34 -9.31 19.38 -11.60
C LYS A 34 -8.06 18.50 -11.62
N VAL A 35 -6.89 19.06 -11.91
CA VAL A 35 -5.61 18.35 -11.90
C VAL A 35 -5.30 17.78 -10.51
N LYS A 36 -5.49 18.59 -9.45
CA LYS A 36 -5.33 18.11 -8.06
C LYS A 36 -6.25 16.93 -7.75
N ARG A 37 -7.52 16.97 -8.18
CA ARG A 37 -8.47 15.85 -8.03
C ARG A 37 -8.04 14.60 -8.78
N ILE A 38 -7.48 14.74 -9.98
CA ILE A 38 -6.96 13.61 -10.76
C ILE A 38 -5.81 12.97 -10.00
N ILE A 39 -4.79 13.74 -9.58
CA ILE A 39 -3.64 13.25 -8.81
C ILE A 39 -4.11 12.49 -7.56
N ASP A 40 -5.04 13.06 -6.79
CA ASP A 40 -5.57 12.41 -5.59
C ASP A 40 -6.30 11.08 -5.89
N ARG A 41 -7.07 11.03 -6.99
CA ARG A 41 -7.81 9.84 -7.41
C ARG A 41 -6.87 8.74 -7.89
N THR A 42 -5.86 9.10 -8.68
CA THR A 42 -4.85 8.17 -9.20
C THR A 42 -4.05 7.59 -8.04
N THR A 43 -3.58 8.44 -7.12
CA THR A 43 -2.85 8.01 -5.93
C THR A 43 -3.65 7.03 -5.08
N LYS A 44 -4.96 7.30 -4.89
CA LYS A 44 -5.84 6.40 -4.13
C LYS A 44 -5.98 5.02 -4.79
N LYS A 45 -6.05 4.96 -6.13
CA LYS A 45 -6.08 3.70 -6.88
C LYS A 45 -4.75 2.95 -6.76
N MET A 46 -3.62 3.62 -6.99
CA MET A 46 -2.30 3.00 -6.88
C MET A 46 -2.04 2.43 -5.48
N ALA A 47 -2.35 3.18 -4.42
CA ALA A 47 -2.20 2.70 -3.05
C ALA A 47 -3.08 1.48 -2.74
N LEU A 48 -4.26 1.38 -3.37
CA LEU A 48 -5.14 0.23 -3.23
C LEU A 48 -4.51 -1.01 -3.89
N GLU A 49 -4.12 -0.90 -5.16
CA GLU A 49 -3.47 -1.98 -5.91
C GLU A 49 -2.19 -2.44 -5.22
N PHE A 50 -1.34 -1.51 -4.80
CA PHE A 50 -0.09 -1.82 -4.11
C PHE A 50 -0.35 -2.56 -2.79
N SER A 51 -1.33 -2.11 -2.00
CA SER A 51 -1.72 -2.81 -0.76
C SER A 51 -2.28 -4.20 -1.01
N TYR A 52 -2.97 -4.40 -2.14
CA TYR A 52 -3.50 -5.69 -2.53
C TYR A 52 -2.38 -6.66 -2.95
N LEU A 53 -1.44 -6.20 -3.77
CA LEU A 53 -0.27 -6.97 -4.18
C LEU A 53 0.60 -7.37 -2.98
N LEU A 54 0.89 -6.42 -2.08
CA LEU A 54 1.62 -6.72 -0.85
C LEU A 54 0.92 -7.80 -0.03
N LYS A 55 -0.40 -7.71 0.16
CA LYS A 55 -1.17 -8.75 0.87
C LYS A 55 -1.11 -10.10 0.18
N LYS A 56 -1.12 -10.12 -1.16
CA LYS A 56 -1.03 -11.35 -1.96
C LYS A 56 0.35 -11.99 -1.82
N GLU A 57 1.41 -11.21 -1.84
CA GLU A 57 2.79 -11.66 -1.62
C GLU A 57 3.02 -12.14 -0.18
N PHE A 58 2.52 -11.41 0.83
CA PHE A 58 2.55 -11.85 2.22
C PHE A 58 1.82 -13.19 2.43
N LYS A 59 0.73 -13.44 1.70
CA LYS A 59 0.04 -14.74 1.74
C LYS A 59 0.83 -15.85 1.06
N ARG A 60 1.53 -15.55 -0.05
CA ARG A 60 2.37 -16.52 -0.78
C ARG A 60 3.64 -16.89 -0.04
N SER A 61 4.23 -15.94 0.70
CA SER A 61 5.48 -16.11 1.44
C SER A 61 5.29 -16.74 2.82
N ARG A 62 4.05 -16.89 3.32
CA ARG A 62 3.79 -17.62 4.56
C ARG A 62 4.07 -19.12 4.34
N PRO A 63 5.03 -19.73 5.06
CA PRO A 63 5.24 -21.17 4.99
C PRO A 63 3.96 -21.88 5.49
N LYS A 64 3.55 -22.97 4.81
CA LYS A 64 2.34 -23.76 5.10
C LYS A 64 2.29 -24.42 6.50
N LYS A 65 3.22 -24.12 7.40
CA LYS A 65 3.47 -24.84 8.67
C LYS A 65 2.82 -24.20 9.91
N ALA A 66 1.82 -23.34 9.77
CA ALA A 66 1.12 -22.74 10.92
C ALA A 66 -0.32 -23.27 11.06
N LYS A 67 -0.53 -24.58 10.82
CA LYS A 67 -1.85 -25.23 10.93
C LYS A 67 -1.89 -26.43 11.88
N VAL A 68 -0.82 -26.70 12.64
CA VAL A 68 -0.72 -27.92 13.49
C VAL A 68 -0.79 -27.62 14.99
N GLU A 69 -0.62 -26.36 15.44
CA GLU A 69 -0.53 -26.09 16.89
C GLU A 69 -1.86 -25.79 17.59
N GLU A 70 -2.98 -25.66 16.87
CA GLU A 70 -4.28 -25.36 17.49
C GLU A 70 -5.14 -26.61 17.80
N SER A 71 -4.63 -27.82 17.51
CA SER A 71 -5.34 -29.08 17.81
C SER A 71 -4.76 -29.89 18.97
N SER A 72 -3.69 -29.42 19.63
CA SER A 72 -3.05 -30.15 20.74
C SER A 72 -3.25 -29.52 22.14
N GLN A 73 -3.95 -28.37 22.24
CA GLN A 73 -4.24 -27.72 23.53
C GLN A 73 -5.69 -27.89 24.02
N ALA A 74 -6.54 -28.66 23.31
CA ALA A 74 -7.91 -28.97 23.74
C ALA A 74 -8.07 -30.34 24.44
N ALA A 75 -6.96 -31.04 24.75
CA ALA A 75 -6.97 -32.32 25.45
C ALA A 75 -5.84 -32.37 26.48
N ALA A 76 -6.00 -31.61 27.57
CA ALA A 76 -5.27 -31.79 28.83
C ALA A 76 -6.20 -31.41 29.98
#